data_AF-A0A6J4JMG2-F1
#
_entry.id   AF-A0A6J4JMG2-F1
#
_cell.length_a   1.000
_cell.length_b   1.000
_cell.length_c   1.000
_cell.angle_alpha   90.00
_cell.angle_beta   90.00
_cell.angle_gamma   90.00
#
_symmetry.space_group_name_H-M   'P 1'
#
loop_
_entity.id
_entity.type
_entity.pdbx_description
1 polymer ?
#
loop_
_entity_poly.entity_id
_entity_poly.type
_entity_poly.pdbx_seq_one_letter_code
_entity_poly.pdbx_strand_id
1 'polypeptide(L)'
;PRDRRLPRDPRALPGFASRLAWAVLRNWAMPSGRAATPVRVEHRDLVWFRVARLDHVVVETHLEDRFPVYRRSPAAFRRQLAQGARLLLRIACDGDRVARSWRRAHPKLTGTAFWRSYLGLSGDAAEPVAGMPAKPQHTPSEAAKGQRRDDS
;
A
#
# COMPACT_ATOMS: atom_id res chain seq x y z
N PRO A 1 -36.78 1.42 -9.35
CA PRO A 1 -35.39 0.91 -9.36
C PRO A 1 -35.18 -0.12 -8.25
N ARG A 2 -35.15 -1.41 -8.59
CA ARG A 2 -35.10 -2.50 -7.61
C ARG A 2 -33.80 -2.42 -6.81
N ASP A 3 -33.92 -2.22 -5.50
CA ASP A 3 -32.86 -2.45 -4.52
C ASP A 3 -32.38 -3.91 -4.61
N ARG A 4 -31.41 -4.16 -5.49
CA ARG A 4 -30.59 -5.37 -5.44
C ARG A 4 -29.70 -5.21 -4.22
N ARG A 5 -30.21 -5.58 -3.05
CA ARG A 5 -29.44 -5.62 -1.80
C ARG A 5 -28.15 -6.40 -2.06
N LEU A 6 -27.03 -5.69 -2.05
CA LEU A 6 -25.72 -6.26 -2.32
C LEU A 6 -25.37 -7.29 -1.22
N PRO A 7 -24.61 -8.35 -1.54
CA PRO A 7 -24.26 -9.40 -0.58
C PRO A 7 -23.58 -8.83 0.67
N ARG A 8 -24.01 -9.30 1.86
CA ARG A 8 -23.36 -9.02 3.15
C ARG A 8 -21.96 -9.65 3.21
N ASP A 9 -21.06 -8.92 3.86
CA ASP A 9 -19.66 -9.26 4.12
C ASP A 9 -19.51 -10.65 4.77
N PRO A 10 -18.77 -11.60 4.17
CA PRO A 10 -18.49 -12.90 4.77
C PRO A 10 -17.40 -12.77 5.84
N ARG A 11 -17.76 -12.30 7.04
CA ARG A 11 -16.80 -12.22 8.16
C ARG A 11 -16.39 -13.58 8.73
N ALA A 12 -17.17 -14.63 8.48
CA ALA A 12 -16.84 -15.97 8.92
C ALA A 12 -15.87 -16.66 7.95
N LEU A 13 -14.76 -17.19 8.50
CA LEU A 13 -13.72 -17.96 7.80
C LEU A 13 -14.23 -18.98 6.76
N PRO A 14 -15.20 -19.87 7.07
CA PRO A 14 -15.66 -20.85 6.08
C PRO A 14 -16.44 -20.21 4.92
N GLY A 15 -17.23 -19.18 5.21
CA GLY A 15 -17.96 -18.42 4.19
C GLY A 15 -17.03 -17.59 3.30
N PHE A 16 -15.93 -17.10 3.86
CA PHE A 16 -14.90 -16.37 3.12
C PHE A 16 -14.16 -17.30 2.14
N ALA A 17 -13.63 -18.42 2.63
CA ALA A 17 -12.82 -19.34 1.84
C ALA A 17 -13.61 -19.94 0.67
N SER A 18 -14.85 -20.38 0.92
CA SER A 18 -15.74 -20.91 -0.13
C SER A 18 -16.05 -19.88 -1.22
N ARG A 19 -16.36 -18.64 -0.84
CA ARG A 19 -16.59 -17.55 -1.80
C ARG A 19 -15.34 -17.20 -2.59
N LEU A 20 -14.17 -17.22 -1.96
CA LEU A 20 -12.89 -16.96 -2.62
C LEU A 20 -12.59 -18.07 -3.63
N ALA A 21 -12.69 -19.33 -3.21
CA ALA A 21 -12.48 -20.48 -4.09
C ALA A 21 -13.41 -20.43 -5.30
N TRP A 22 -14.70 -20.14 -5.09
CA TRP A 22 -15.66 -19.94 -6.16
C TRP A 22 -15.31 -18.78 -7.09
N ALA A 23 -14.91 -17.63 -6.53
CA ALA A 23 -14.49 -16.47 -7.30
C ALA A 23 -13.27 -16.78 -8.18
N VAL A 24 -12.26 -17.46 -7.63
CA VAL A 24 -11.07 -17.89 -8.38
C VAL A 24 -11.46 -18.85 -9.49
N LEU A 25 -12.24 -19.89 -9.19
CA LEU A 25 -12.70 -20.88 -10.16
C LEU A 25 -13.48 -20.21 -11.32
N ARG A 26 -14.42 -19.33 -11.00
CA ARG A 26 -15.20 -18.58 -11.98
C ARG A 26 -14.29 -17.73 -12.88
N ASN A 27 -13.39 -16.95 -12.28
CA ASN A 27 -12.51 -16.06 -13.04
C ASN A 27 -11.49 -16.84 -13.88
N TRP A 28 -11.12 -18.04 -13.46
CA TRP A 28 -10.21 -18.93 -14.18
C TRP A 28 -10.87 -19.64 -15.36
N ALA A 29 -12.02 -20.28 -15.13
CA ALA A 29 -12.57 -21.28 -16.06
C ALA A 29 -13.81 -20.83 -16.82
N MET A 30 -14.64 -19.94 -16.26
CA MET A 30 -15.91 -19.59 -16.91
C MET A 30 -15.69 -18.60 -18.06
N PRO A 31 -16.35 -18.77 -19.22
CA PRO A 31 -16.29 -17.78 -20.31
C PRO A 31 -16.89 -16.45 -19.84
N SER A 32 -16.29 -15.33 -20.25
CA SER A 32 -16.85 -13.99 -20.03
C SER A 32 -18.05 -13.77 -20.95
N GLY A 33 -19.19 -13.34 -20.41
CA GLY A 33 -20.35 -12.98 -21.23
C GLY A 33 -20.02 -11.85 -22.21
N ARG A 34 -20.48 -11.95 -23.46
CA ARG A 34 -20.10 -11.02 -24.55
C ARG A 34 -20.88 -9.69 -24.57
N ALA A 35 -22.01 -9.57 -23.87
CA ALA A 35 -22.88 -8.39 -23.97
C ALA A 35 -23.78 -8.21 -22.73
N ALA A 36 -23.18 -7.85 -21.59
CA ALA A 36 -23.96 -7.47 -20.41
C ALA A 36 -23.86 -5.96 -20.19
N THR A 37 -25.00 -5.32 -19.92
CA THR A 37 -25.04 -3.93 -19.46
C THR A 37 -24.12 -3.78 -18.24
N PRO A 38 -23.15 -2.85 -18.26
CA PRO A 38 -22.23 -2.69 -17.14
C PRO A 38 -23.00 -2.32 -15.87
N VAL A 39 -22.64 -2.96 -14.76
CA VAL A 39 -23.22 -2.64 -13.46
C VAL A 39 -22.42 -1.50 -12.86
N ARG A 40 -23.11 -0.40 -12.54
CA ARG A 40 -22.52 0.75 -11.86
C ARG A 40 -22.30 0.42 -10.39
N VAL A 41 -21.08 0.64 -9.90
CA VAL A 41 -20.64 0.32 -8.53
C VAL A 41 -19.89 1.53 -7.99
N GLU A 42 -20.30 2.02 -6.83
CA GLU A 42 -19.58 3.08 -6.14
C GLU A 42 -18.21 2.59 -5.65
N HIS A 43 -17.21 3.48 -5.58
CA HIS A 43 -15.87 3.12 -5.12
C HIS A 43 -15.87 2.39 -3.76
N ARG A 44 -16.72 2.81 -2.81
CA ARG A 44 -16.85 2.16 -1.49
C ARG A 44 -17.35 0.71 -1.54
N ASP A 45 -18.03 0.33 -2.62
CA ASP A 45 -18.62 -0.99 -2.82
C ASP A 45 -17.77 -1.88 -3.74
N LEU A 46 -16.61 -1.40 -4.18
CA LEU A 46 -15.62 -2.13 -5.00
C LEU A 46 -14.85 -3.17 -4.16
N VAL A 47 -15.59 -4.07 -3.51
CA VAL A 47 -15.05 -5.18 -2.72
C VAL A 47 -15.15 -6.49 -3.49
N TRP A 48 -14.10 -7.33 -3.39
CA TRP A 48 -13.93 -8.51 -4.24
C TRP A 48 -15.15 -9.44 -4.26
N PHE A 49 -15.79 -9.70 -3.11
CA PHE A 49 -16.91 -10.63 -3.01
C PHE A 49 -18.21 -10.10 -3.63
N ARG A 50 -18.32 -8.79 -3.86
CA ARG A 50 -19.46 -8.17 -4.56
C ARG A 50 -19.22 -8.14 -6.06
N VAL A 51 -18.01 -7.83 -6.50
CA VAL A 51 -17.68 -7.71 -7.92
C VAL A 51 -17.28 -9.02 -8.59
N ALA A 52 -16.86 -10.05 -7.84
CA ALA A 52 -16.42 -11.34 -8.39
C ALA A 52 -17.48 -12.07 -9.25
N ARG A 53 -18.76 -11.72 -9.09
CA ARG A 53 -19.87 -12.30 -9.87
C ARG A 53 -20.22 -11.48 -11.11
N LEU A 54 -19.70 -10.27 -11.24
CA LEU A 54 -19.99 -9.34 -12.32
C LEU A 54 -18.97 -9.50 -13.45
N ASP A 55 -19.45 -9.48 -14.69
CA ASP A 55 -18.57 -9.57 -15.87
C ASP A 55 -18.18 -8.20 -16.42
N HIS A 56 -19.02 -7.17 -16.21
CA HIS A 56 -18.79 -5.78 -16.61
C HIS A 56 -19.16 -4.85 -15.45
N VAL A 57 -18.22 -4.00 -15.02
CA VAL A 57 -18.39 -3.06 -13.91
C VAL A 57 -17.96 -1.67 -14.34
N VAL A 58 -18.80 -0.68 -14.07
CA VAL A 58 -18.44 0.75 -14.16
C VAL A 58 -18.19 1.22 -12.75
N VAL A 59 -16.98 1.71 -12.47
CA VAL A 59 -16.65 2.21 -11.13
C VAL A 59 -16.85 3.71 -11.09
N GLU A 60 -17.66 4.17 -10.14
CA GLU A 60 -17.78 5.60 -9.87
C GLU A 60 -16.56 6.07 -9.08
N THR A 61 -15.72 6.87 -9.72
CA THR A 61 -14.66 7.61 -9.06
C THR A 61 -15.05 9.08 -9.00
N HIS A 62 -14.70 9.75 -7.91
CA HIS A 62 -14.96 11.19 -7.76
C HIS A 62 -13.95 12.08 -8.50
N LEU A 63 -12.92 11.47 -9.11
CA LEU A 63 -11.79 12.18 -9.70
C LEU A 63 -11.83 12.27 -11.23
N GLU A 64 -12.70 11.52 -11.91
CA GLU A 64 -12.70 11.43 -13.37
C GLU A 64 -14.11 11.66 -13.95
N ASP A 65 -14.19 12.48 -15.01
CA ASP A 65 -15.43 12.73 -15.76
C ASP A 65 -15.89 11.50 -16.58
N ARG A 66 -14.98 10.54 -16.81
CA ARG A 66 -15.25 9.29 -17.52
C ARG A 66 -15.04 8.12 -16.59
N PHE A 67 -16.13 7.42 -16.27
CA PHE A 67 -16.03 6.26 -15.39
C PHE A 67 -15.30 5.09 -16.06
N PRO A 68 -14.27 4.52 -15.42
CA PRO A 68 -13.57 3.36 -15.96
C PRO A 68 -14.50 2.14 -16.03
N VAL A 69 -14.45 1.43 -17.15
CA VAL A 69 -15.20 0.20 -17.41
C VAL A 69 -14.26 -1.00 -17.31
N TYR A 70 -14.51 -1.87 -16.34
CA TYR A 70 -13.77 -3.11 -16.15
C TYR A 70 -14.54 -4.29 -16.73
N ARG A 71 -13.83 -5.14 -17.48
CA ARG A 71 -14.36 -6.38 -18.04
C ARG A 71 -13.58 -7.59 -17.54
N ARG A 72 -14.30 -8.62 -17.12
CA ARG A 72 -13.70 -9.92 -16.77
C ARG A 72 -13.05 -10.54 -17.99
N SER A 73 -11.80 -10.95 -17.84
CA SER A 73 -11.04 -11.68 -18.87
C SER A 73 -10.33 -12.87 -18.25
N PRO A 74 -10.80 -14.11 -18.49
CA PRO A 74 -10.15 -15.31 -17.96
C PRO A 74 -8.70 -15.47 -18.43
N ALA A 75 -8.40 -15.04 -19.66
CA ALA A 75 -7.04 -15.03 -20.17
C ALA A 75 -6.14 -14.05 -19.41
N ALA A 76 -6.62 -12.83 -19.15
CA ALA A 76 -5.86 -11.86 -18.36
C ALA A 76 -5.68 -12.34 -16.91
N PHE A 77 -6.75 -12.88 -16.31
CA PHE A 77 -6.71 -13.42 -14.94
C PHE A 77 -5.68 -14.54 -14.79
N ARG A 78 -5.68 -15.53 -15.68
CA ARG A 78 -4.69 -16.63 -15.64
C ARG A 78 -3.26 -16.12 -15.76
N ARG A 79 -2.99 -15.15 -16.65
CA ARG A 79 -1.67 -14.54 -16.81
C ARG A 79 -1.23 -13.80 -15.55
N GLN A 80 -2.11 -12.97 -14.99
CA GLN A 80 -1.82 -12.20 -13.78
C GLN A 80 -1.61 -13.12 -12.57
N LEU A 81 -2.40 -14.18 -12.45
CA LEU A 81 -2.26 -15.15 -11.36
C LEU A 81 -0.95 -15.94 -11.48
N ALA A 82 -0.57 -16.38 -12.68
CA ALA A 82 0.72 -17.03 -12.90
C ALA A 82 1.90 -16.10 -12.60
N GLN A 83 1.82 -14.83 -13.03
CA GLN A 83 2.84 -13.82 -12.73
C GLN A 83 2.92 -13.54 -11.23
N GLY A 84 1.78 -13.40 -10.55
CA GLY A 84 1.70 -13.21 -9.11
C GLY A 84 2.31 -14.38 -8.34
N ALA A 85 1.97 -15.62 -8.72
CA ALA A 85 2.54 -16.83 -8.13
C ALA A 85 4.07 -16.88 -8.31
N ARG A 86 4.57 -16.56 -9.52
CA ARG A 86 6.01 -16.49 -9.79
C ARG A 86 6.71 -15.43 -8.92
N LEU A 87 6.09 -14.26 -8.74
CA LEU A 87 6.64 -13.20 -7.88
C LEU A 87 6.63 -13.62 -6.41
N LEU A 88 5.56 -14.25 -5.93
CA LEU A 88 5.48 -14.76 -4.55
C LEU A 88 6.54 -15.82 -4.28
N LEU A 89 6.76 -16.76 -5.22
CA LEU A 89 7.83 -17.74 -5.12
C LEU A 89 9.20 -17.06 -5.05
N ARG A 90 9.43 -16.06 -5.91
CA ARG A 90 10.68 -15.29 -5.88
C ARG A 90 10.87 -14.58 -4.55
N ILE A 91 9.83 -13.98 -3.99
CA ILE A 91 9.88 -13.34 -2.67
C ILE A 91 10.16 -14.37 -1.58
N ALA A 92 9.56 -15.56 -1.65
CA ALA A 92 9.81 -16.63 -0.68
C ALA A 92 11.25 -17.14 -0.74
N CYS A 93 11.83 -17.28 -1.93
CA CYS A 93 13.20 -17.74 -2.11
C CYS A 93 14.26 -16.66 -1.82
N ASP A 94 14.05 -15.43 -2.33
CA ASP A 94 15.04 -14.35 -2.26
C ASP A 94 14.81 -13.40 -1.08
N GLY A 95 13.72 -13.56 -0.34
CA GLY A 95 13.24 -12.61 0.66
C GLY A 95 14.29 -12.23 1.71
N ASP A 96 14.95 -13.22 2.28
CA ASP A 96 16.01 -12.99 3.28
C ASP A 96 17.22 -12.26 2.71
N ARG A 97 17.60 -12.58 1.47
CA ARG A 97 18.70 -11.92 0.78
C ARG A 97 18.37 -10.46 0.52
N VAL A 98 17.16 -10.18 0.01
CA VAL A 98 16.67 -8.82 -0.24
C VAL A 98 16.57 -8.05 1.07
N ALA A 99 16.03 -8.65 2.13
CA ALA A 99 15.93 -8.01 3.45
C ALA A 99 17.30 -7.67 4.06
N ARG A 100 18.31 -8.53 3.90
CA ARG A 100 19.70 -8.22 4.29
C ARG A 100 20.29 -7.08 3.47
N SER A 101 20.10 -7.11 2.15
CA SER A 101 20.58 -6.04 1.26
C SER A 101 19.94 -4.70 1.59
N TRP A 102 18.63 -4.71 1.85
CA TRP A 102 17.86 -3.54 2.25
C TRP A 102 18.38 -2.96 3.56
N ARG A 103 18.54 -3.77 4.61
CA ARG A 103 19.09 -3.31 5.91
C ARG A 103 20.47 -2.69 5.79
N ARG A 104 21.34 -3.23 4.93
CA ARG A 104 22.68 -2.66 4.66
C ARG A 104 22.60 -1.34 3.89
N ALA A 105 21.68 -1.22 2.92
CA ALA A 105 21.51 -0.02 2.13
C ALA A 105 20.75 1.10 2.87
N HIS A 106 19.93 0.74 3.86
CA HIS A 106 19.02 1.66 4.53
C HIS A 106 19.71 2.91 5.10
N PRO A 107 20.82 2.82 5.87
CA PRO A 107 21.48 4.02 6.40
C PRO A 107 21.98 4.97 5.29
N LYS A 108 22.41 4.42 4.15
CA LYS A 108 22.82 5.19 2.99
C LYS A 108 21.63 5.88 2.34
N LEU A 109 20.52 5.17 2.16
CA LEU A 109 19.29 5.69 1.55
C LEU A 109 18.58 6.73 2.42
N THR A 110 18.69 6.64 3.75
CA THR A 110 18.09 7.61 4.67
C THR A 110 19.02 8.78 5.00
N GLY A 111 20.29 8.73 4.58
CA GLY A 111 21.26 9.77 4.87
C GLY A 111 20.96 11.07 4.12
N THR A 112 21.08 12.21 4.82
CA THR A 112 20.88 13.54 4.23
C THR A 112 21.80 13.77 3.02
N ALA A 113 23.04 13.26 3.06
CA ALA A 113 23.98 13.36 1.95
C ALA A 113 23.47 12.67 0.67
N PHE A 114 22.84 11.50 0.79
CA PHE A 114 22.25 10.79 -0.35
C PHE A 114 21.11 11.62 -0.96
N TRP A 115 20.20 12.15 -0.14
CA TRP A 115 19.09 12.97 -0.65
C TRP A 115 19.54 14.30 -1.23
N ARG A 116 20.55 14.95 -0.65
CA ARG A 116 21.13 16.17 -1.23
C ARG A 116 21.73 15.89 -2.60
N SER A 117 22.47 14.78 -2.74
CA SER A 117 23.00 14.35 -4.02
C SER A 117 21.91 13.98 -5.03
N TYR A 118 20.94 13.17 -4.61
CA TYR A 118 19.83 12.69 -5.45
C TYR A 118 18.95 13.85 -5.96
N LEU A 119 18.72 14.86 -5.12
CA LEU A 119 17.93 16.04 -5.46
C LEU A 119 18.75 17.16 -6.13
N GLY A 120 20.05 16.95 -6.38
CA GLY A 120 20.91 17.95 -7.02
C GLY A 120 21.30 19.13 -6.13
N LEU A 121 21.08 19.05 -4.81
CA LEU A 121 21.39 20.09 -3.81
C LEU A 121 22.86 20.08 -3.35
N SER A 122 23.73 19.35 -4.05
CA SER A 122 25.16 19.24 -3.74
C SER A 122 26.04 20.24 -4.51
N GLY A 123 25.45 21.03 -5.39
CA GLY A 123 26.17 21.89 -6.34
C GLY A 123 26.15 23.39 -6.03
N ASP A 124 25.20 23.89 -5.24
CA ASP A 124 25.21 25.30 -4.83
C ASP A 124 25.72 25.41 -3.41
N ALA A 125 26.75 26.25 -3.29
CA ALA A 125 27.28 26.71 -2.03
C ALA A 125 26.17 26.89 -1.01
N ALA A 126 26.39 26.37 0.19
CA ALA A 126 25.81 26.99 1.34
C ALA A 126 26.28 28.46 1.33
N GLU A 127 25.52 29.34 0.66
CA GLU A 127 25.32 30.64 1.25
C GLU A 127 24.86 30.34 2.68
N PRO A 128 25.63 30.78 3.69
CA PRO A 128 25.18 30.66 5.05
C PRO A 128 23.80 31.30 5.08
N VAL A 129 22.78 30.54 5.43
CA VAL A 129 21.45 31.09 5.68
C VAL A 129 21.62 32.06 6.84
N ALA A 130 21.89 33.32 6.48
CA ALA A 130 22.07 34.43 7.37
C ALA A 130 20.73 34.61 8.10
N GLY A 131 20.63 34.04 9.29
CA GLY A 131 19.42 34.15 10.09
C GLY A 131 18.99 32.92 10.87
N MET A 132 19.71 31.78 10.83
CA MET A 132 19.43 30.72 11.81
C MET A 132 20.21 31.02 13.11
N PRO A 133 19.54 31.47 14.19
CA PRO A 133 20.23 31.74 15.44
C PRO A 133 20.87 30.45 15.94
N ALA A 134 22.15 30.56 16.34
CA ALA A 134 22.90 29.48 16.93
C ALA A 134 22.06 28.82 18.03
N LYS A 135 21.87 27.50 17.94
CA LYS A 135 21.28 26.72 19.03
C LYS A 135 22.06 27.07 20.30
N PRO A 136 21.41 27.53 21.37
CA PRO A 136 22.09 27.77 22.63
C PRO A 136 22.75 26.46 23.06
N GLN A 137 24.07 26.50 23.22
CA GLN A 137 24.83 25.42 23.80
C GLN A 137 24.30 25.25 25.23
N HIS A 138 23.65 24.11 25.47
CA HIS A 138 23.17 23.75 26.80
C HIS A 138 24.40 23.41 27.64
N THR A 139 24.96 24.40 28.33
CA THR A 139 25.93 24.18 29.40
C THR A 139 25.23 23.37 30.49
N PRO A 140 25.78 22.23 30.94
CA PRO A 140 25.28 21.56 32.13
C PRO A 140 25.57 22.48 33.32
N SER A 141 24.51 22.95 33.98
CA SER A 141 24.60 23.74 35.20
C SER A 141 25.19 22.87 36.31
N GLU A 142 26.49 23.06 36.56
CA GLU A 142 27.21 22.57 37.72
C GLU A 142 26.82 23.41 38.96
N ALA A 143 25.70 23.07 39.60
CA ALA A 143 25.30 23.47 40.96
C ALA A 143 24.06 22.62 41.32
N ALA A 144 23.96 21.90 42.43
CA ALA A 144 24.44 22.22 43.75
C ALA A 144 24.83 20.95 44.52
N LYS A 145 26.01 20.99 45.10
CA LYS A 145 26.48 20.14 46.19
C LYS A 145 26.24 20.94 47.48
N GLY A 146 25.34 20.47 48.33
CA GLY A 146 25.03 21.08 49.64
C GLY A 146 24.10 20.14 50.41
N GLN A 147 24.60 19.13 51.12
CA GLN A 147 25.21 19.20 52.46
C GLN A 147 24.16 19.41 53.59
N ARG A 148 23.93 18.31 54.34
CA ARG A 148 23.64 18.21 55.79
C ARG A 148 22.25 18.60 56.36
N ARG A 149 21.63 17.62 57.04
CA ARG A 149 21.46 17.44 58.51
C ARG A 149 20.28 16.47 58.72
N ASP A 150 20.51 15.23 59.16
CA ASP A 150 20.51 14.81 60.57
C ASP A 150 19.78 15.78 61.51
N ASP A 151 18.59 15.40 61.97
CA ASP A 151 18.31 15.24 63.40
C ASP A 151 16.87 14.71 63.63
N SER A 152 16.81 13.64 64.44
CA SER A 152 15.72 13.18 65.33
C SER A 152 14.43 12.60 64.75
#